data_AF-X1TC64-F1
#
_entry.id   AF-X1TC64-F1
#
_cell.length_a   1.000
_cell.length_b   1.000
_cell.length_c   1.000
_cell.angle_alpha   90.00
_cell.angle_beta   90.00
_cell.angle_gamma   90.00
#
_symmetry.space_group_name_H-M   'P 1'
#
loop_
_entity.id
_entity.type
_entity.pdbx_description
1 polymer ?
#
loop_
_entity_poly.entity_id
_entity_poly.type
_entity_poly.pdbx_seq_one_letter_code
_entity_poly.pdbx_strand_id
1 'polypeptide(L)' 'LIPIPPPVANLYGVVTDAETASPIQGVTVTIDGLVTYTDSLGRYAFSGLSPGSYTITFEKDGYETLVR' A
#
# COMPACT_ATOMS: atom_id res chain seq x y z
N LEU A 1 -15.96 -30.17 13.68
CA LEU A 1 -15.49 -28.82 14.06
C LEU A 1 -15.42 -27.99 12.79
N ILE A 2 -16.00 -26.79 12.76
CA ILE A 2 -15.83 -25.88 11.62
C ILE A 2 -14.53 -25.09 11.90
N PRO A 3 -13.52 -25.12 11.00
CA PRO A 3 -12.33 -24.29 11.16
C PRO A 3 -12.74 -22.81 11.16
N ILE A 4 -12.33 -22.05 12.17
CA ILE A 4 -12.43 -20.58 12.11
C ILE A 4 -11.32 -20.07 11.17
N PRO A 5 -11.66 -19.33 10.10
CA PRO A 5 -10.63 -18.70 9.29
C PRO A 5 -9.79 -17.75 10.15
N PRO A 6 -8.47 -17.63 9.88
CA PRO A 6 -7.65 -16.63 10.54
C PRO A 6 -8.25 -15.24 10.33
N PRO A 7 -8.18 -14.34 11.34
CA PRO A 7 -8.58 -12.95 11.13
C PRO A 7 -7.68 -12.32 10.07
N VAL A 8 -8.27 -11.64 9.09
CA VAL A 8 -7.54 -10.87 8.08
C VAL A 8 -7.76 -9.38 8.29
N ALA A 9 -6.79 -8.58 7.86
CA ALA A 9 -6.82 -7.14 7.93
C ALA A 9 -6.75 -6.50 6.54
N ASN A 10 -7.16 -5.24 6.47
CA ASN A 10 -6.98 -4.39 5.31
C ASN A 10 -5.93 -3.32 5.64
N LEU A 11 -5.01 -3.06 4.72
CA LEU A 11 -4.06 -1.96 4.81
C LEU A 11 -4.41 -0.95 3.72
N TYR A 12 -4.61 0.30 4.08
CA TYR A 12 -4.92 1.37 3.13
C TYR A 12 -4.25 2.67 3.55
N GLY A 13 -4.08 3.57 2.59
CA GLY A 13 -3.48 4.87 2.84
C GLY A 13 -3.58 5.80 1.66
N VAL A 14 -2.96 6.96 1.80
CA VAL A 14 -2.85 7.97 0.75
C VAL A 14 -1.37 8.30 0.57
N VAL A 15 -0.90 8.31 -0.66
CA VAL A 15 0.44 8.77 -1.02
C VAL A 15 0.35 10.21 -1.49
N THR A 16 1.11 11.07 -0.84
CA THR A 16 1.19 12.50 -1.15
C THR A 16 2.63 12.91 -1.40
N ASP A 17 2.79 13.93 -2.23
CA ASP A 17 4.04 14.59 -2.48
C ASP A 17 4.53 15.33 -1.24
N ALA A 18 5.82 15.17 -0.91
CA ALA A 18 6.36 15.69 0.35
C ALA A 18 6.50 17.22 0.36
N GLU A 19 6.66 17.86 -0.81
CA GLU A 19 6.82 19.30 -0.92
C GLU A 19 5.47 20.01 -1.07
N THR A 20 4.61 19.46 -1.92
CA THR A 20 3.35 20.12 -2.31
C THR A 20 2.14 19.60 -1.56
N ALA A 21 2.28 18.51 -0.78
CA ALA A 21 1.19 17.77 -0.14
C ALA A 21 0.09 17.27 -1.12
N SER A 22 0.35 17.31 -2.43
CA SER A 22 -0.61 16.89 -3.45
C SER A 22 -0.67 15.37 -3.55
N PRO A 23 -1.85 14.77 -3.80
CA PRO A 23 -1.97 13.34 -3.98
C PRO A 23 -1.22 12.88 -5.23
N ILE A 24 -0.53 11.73 -5.12
CA ILE A 24 0.24 11.18 -6.24
C ILE A 24 -0.47 9.94 -6.78
N GLN A 25 -0.92 10.02 -8.03
CA GLN A 25 -1.47 8.90 -8.79
C GLN A 25 -0.37 8.01 -9.37
N GLY A 26 -0.65 6.71 -9.49
CA GLY A 26 0.19 5.76 -10.23
C GLY A 26 1.48 5.39 -9.51
N VAL A 27 1.56 5.61 -8.20
CA VAL A 27 2.64 5.07 -7.37
C VAL A 27 2.43 3.57 -7.29
N THR A 28 3.48 2.81 -7.61
CA THR A 28 3.52 1.36 -7.41
C THR A 28 3.72 1.12 -5.92
N VAL A 29 2.76 0.44 -5.31
CA VAL A 29 2.82 0.07 -3.90
C VAL A 29 2.96 -1.44 -3.80
N THR A 30 4.03 -1.91 -3.18
CA THR A 30 4.35 -3.33 -3.04
C THR A 30 4.38 -3.71 -1.57
N ILE A 31 3.68 -4.79 -1.20
CA ILE A 31 3.70 -5.38 0.15
C ILE A 31 3.93 -6.89 0.05
N ASP A 32 5.08 -7.39 0.50
CA ASP A 32 5.47 -8.81 0.43
C ASP A 32 5.16 -9.49 -0.93
N GLY A 33 5.37 -8.77 -2.03
CA GLY A 33 5.14 -9.25 -3.40
C GLY A 33 3.73 -9.04 -3.96
N LEU A 34 2.78 -8.56 -3.15
CA LEU A 34 1.49 -8.05 -3.64
C LEU A 34 1.69 -6.63 -4.16
N VAL A 35 1.12 -6.32 -5.33
CA VAL A 35 1.27 -5.01 -5.98
C VAL A 35 -0.09 -4.36 -6.15
N THR A 36 -0.17 -3.07 -5.86
CA THR A 36 -1.29 -2.19 -6.20
C THR A 36 -0.78 -0.82 -6.67
N TYR A 37 -1.67 0.00 -7.19
CA TYR A 37 -1.34 1.35 -7.66
C TYR A 37 -2.20 2.39 -6.98
N THR A 38 -1.66 3.56 -6.72
CA THR A 38 -2.45 4.67 -6.19
C THR A 38 -3.40 5.24 -7.23
N ASP A 39 -4.62 5.57 -6.81
CA ASP A 39 -5.63 6.20 -7.67
C ASP A 39 -5.38 7.72 -7.88
N SER A 40 -6.29 8.41 -8.58
CA SER A 40 -6.18 9.86 -8.84
C SER A 40 -6.21 10.73 -7.57
N LEU A 41 -6.62 10.17 -6.44
CA LEU A 41 -6.63 10.81 -5.12
C LEU A 41 -5.47 10.31 -4.25
N GLY A 42 -4.51 9.59 -4.84
CA GLY A 42 -3.34 9.04 -4.16
C GLY A 42 -3.64 7.82 -3.28
N ARG A 43 -4.85 7.26 -3.33
CA ARG A 43 -5.29 6.21 -2.40
C ARG A 43 -4.82 4.84 -2.88
N TYR A 44 -4.36 4.02 -1.94
CA TYR A 44 -4.08 2.60 -2.17
C TYR A 44 -4.77 1.74 -1.10
N ALA A 45 -5.05 0.49 -1.44
CA ALA A 45 -5.58 -0.48 -0.50
C ALA A 45 -5.14 -1.91 -0.84
N PHE A 46 -4.88 -2.68 0.21
CA PHE A 46 -4.72 -4.13 0.23
C PHE A 46 -5.76 -4.71 1.16
N SER A 47 -6.36 -5.82 0.76
CA SER A 47 -7.37 -6.53 1.54
C SER A 47 -6.99 -7.97 1.75
N GLY A 48 -7.43 -8.56 2.86
CA GLY A 48 -7.19 -9.99 3.12
C GLY A 48 -5.75 -10.30 3.56
N LEU A 49 -5.06 -9.32 4.14
CA LEU A 49 -3.72 -9.53 4.69
C LEU A 49 -3.82 -10.37 5.96
N SER A 50 -2.99 -11.41 6.04
CA SER A 50 -2.87 -12.18 7.27
C SER A 50 -2.17 -11.35 8.34
N PRO A 51 -2.35 -11.63 9.63
CA PRO A 51 -1.63 -10.91 10.67
C PRO A 51 -0.13 -11.21 10.55
N GLY A 52 0.69 -10.16 10.55
CA GLY A 52 2.13 -10.28 10.38
C GLY A 52 2.81 -8.93 10.27
N SER A 53 4.13 -8.95 10.24
CA SER A 53 4.94 -7.79 9.89
C SER A 53 5.12 -7.78 8.38
N TYR A 54 4.90 -6.62 7.77
CA TYR A 54 5.01 -6.41 6.34
C TYR A 54 6.00 -5.29 6.08
N THR A 55 6.76 -5.42 5.00
CA THR A 55 7.50 -4.29 4.43
C THR A 55 6.72 -3.76 3.24
N ILE A 56 6.44 -2.47 3.25
CA ILE A 56 5.75 -1.76 2.18
C ILE A 56 6.71 -0.85 1.44
N THR A 57 6.71 -0.95 0.12
CA THR A 57 7.57 -0.19 -0.78
C THR A 57 6.73 0.66 -1.71
N PHE A 58 7.10 1.92 -1.88
CA PHE A 58 6.45 2.88 -2.76
C PHE A 58 7.44 3.33 -3.82
N GLU A 59 7.09 3.15 -5.10
CA GLU A 59 7.96 3.45 -6.23
C GLU A 59 7.21 4.21 -7.31
N LYS A 60 7.83 5.27 -7.82
CA LYS A 60 7.34 6.03 -8.97
C LYS A 60 8.51 6.74 -9.64
N ASP A 61 8.52 6.75 -10.97
CA ASP A 61 9.53 7.50 -11.73
C ASP A 61 9.47 9.00 -11.37
N GLY A 62 10.65 9.59 -11.17
CA GLY A 62 10.80 10.97 -10.69
C GLY A 62 10.61 11.17 -9.18
N TYR A 63 10.42 10.10 -8.40
CA TYR A 63 10.33 10.13 -6.94
C TYR A 63 11.40 9.22 -6.31
N GLU A 64 11.81 9.55 -5.09
CA GLU A 64 12.61 8.63 -4.28
C GLU A 64 11.79 7.42 -3.86
N THR A 65 12.39 6.23 -3.93
CA THR A 65 11.78 5.00 -3.40
C THR A 65 11.68 5.09 -1.89
N LEU A 66 10.46 4.94 -1.36
CA LEU A 66 10.20 4.91 0.07
C LEU A 66 9.89 3.49 0.52
N VAL A 67 10.61 3.01 1.55
CA VAL A 67 10.38 1.70 2.18
C VAL A 67 9.98 1.92 3.64
N ARG A 68 8.97 1.17 4.10
CA ARG A 68 8.44 1.21 5.47
C ARG A 68 8.24 -0.19 6.02
#